data_AF-A0A838W144-F1
#
_entry.id   AF-A0A838W144-F1
#
_cell.length_a   1.000
_cell.length_b   1.000
_cell.length_c   1.000
_cell.angle_alpha   90.00
_cell.angle_beta   90.00
_cell.angle_gamma   90.00
#
_symmetry.space_group_name_H-M   'P 1'
#
loop_
_entity.id
_entity.type
_entity.pdbx_description
1 polymer ?
#
loop_
_entity_poly.entity_id
_entity_poly.type
_entity_poly.pdbx_seq_one_letter_code
_entity_poly.pdbx_strand_id
1 'polypeptide(L)'
;MVNKKQYRIYLDVLDKIYYMRTVFAAVAGSLLGIIIKPQADQANTIGITILVGIIFYYISHIIAKKMARETSKDKKKKLVTNGIFAYIFMLLTFMVIIFTVLNQHIV
;
A
#
# COMPACT_ATOMS: atom_id res chain seq x y z
N MET A 1 -32.27 11.65 0.66
CA MET A 1 -31.60 12.15 -0.56
C MET A 1 -30.14 12.40 -0.26
N VAL A 2 -29.20 11.74 -0.96
CA VAL A 2 -27.75 11.95 -0.76
C VAL A 2 -27.37 13.32 -1.32
N ASN A 3 -26.78 14.19 -0.49
CA ASN A 3 -26.30 15.49 -0.93
C ASN A 3 -25.14 15.32 -1.93
N LYS A 4 -25.36 15.71 -3.19
CA LYS A 4 -24.42 15.53 -4.32
C LYS A 4 -23.03 16.15 -4.07
N LYS A 5 -22.95 17.22 -3.27
CA LYS A 5 -21.68 17.87 -2.88
C LYS A 5 -20.86 17.00 -1.92
N GLN A 6 -21.53 16.43 -0.92
CA GLN A 6 -20.90 15.50 0.05
C GLN A 6 -20.46 14.18 -0.60
N TYR A 7 -21.18 13.72 -1.62
CA TYR A 7 -20.77 12.52 -2.36
C TYR A 7 -19.50 12.74 -3.20
N ARG A 8 -19.35 13.91 -3.84
CA ARG A 8 -18.11 14.26 -4.56
C ARG A 8 -16.90 14.34 -3.65
N ILE A 9 -17.01 15.04 -2.51
CA ILE A 9 -15.93 15.14 -1.52
C ILE A 9 -15.52 13.74 -1.03
N TYR A 10 -16.49 12.84 -0.82
CA TYR A 10 -16.20 11.46 -0.43
C TYR A 10 -15.38 10.71 -1.49
N LEU A 11 -15.74 10.83 -2.78
CA LEU A 11 -15.02 10.18 -3.87
C LEU A 11 -13.60 10.74 -4.02
N ASP A 12 -13.43 12.06 -3.93
CA ASP A 12 -12.10 12.69 -4.03
C ASP A 12 -11.14 12.20 -2.94
N VAL A 13 -11.64 12.03 -1.71
CA VAL A 13 -10.83 11.50 -0.60
C VAL A 13 -10.57 10.00 -0.78
N LEU A 14 -11.55 9.26 -1.30
CA LEU A 14 -11.39 7.83 -1.60
C LEU A 14 -10.25 7.60 -2.60
N ASP A 15 -10.26 8.37 -3.70
CA ASP A 15 -9.25 8.30 -4.76
C ASP A 15 -7.87 8.70 -4.22
N LYS A 16 -7.78 9.79 -3.45
CA LYS A 16 -6.53 10.21 -2.80
C LYS A 16 -5.93 9.11 -1.91
N ILE A 17 -6.77 8.45 -1.10
CA ILE A 17 -6.31 7.34 -0.24
C ILE A 17 -5.83 6.15 -1.08
N TYR A 18 -6.55 5.84 -2.16
CA TYR A 18 -6.17 4.77 -3.08
C TYR A 18 -4.80 5.05 -3.72
N TYR A 19 -4.62 6.21 -4.35
CA TYR A 19 -3.36 6.58 -5.00
C TYR A 19 -2.20 6.65 -3.99
N MET A 20 -2.42 7.24 -2.82
CA MET A 20 -1.42 7.27 -1.75
C MET A 20 -1.00 5.85 -1.34
N ARG A 21 -1.94 4.92 -1.16
CA ARG A 21 -1.63 3.52 -0.83
C ARG A 21 -0.80 2.85 -1.91
N THR A 22 -1.19 3.03 -3.17
CA THR A 22 -0.47 2.50 -4.34
C THR A 22 0.97 3.01 -4.38
N VAL A 23 1.20 4.30 -4.15
CA VAL A 23 2.56 4.88 -4.13
C VAL A 23 3.38 4.34 -2.94
N PHE A 24 2.81 4.29 -1.74
CA PHE A 24 3.49 3.73 -0.57
C PHE A 24 3.88 2.26 -0.77
N ALA A 25 2.97 1.48 -1.36
CA ALA A 25 3.21 0.08 -1.69
C ALA A 25 4.34 -0.08 -2.73
N ALA A 26 4.34 0.74 -3.78
CA ALA A 26 5.39 0.70 -4.80
C ALA A 26 6.77 1.03 -4.22
N VAL A 27 6.87 2.04 -3.34
CA VAL A 27 8.11 2.38 -2.64
C VAL A 27 8.57 1.24 -1.74
N ALA A 28 7.66 0.69 -0.91
CA ALA A 28 7.97 -0.43 -0.03
C ALA A 28 8.42 -1.67 -0.80
N GLY A 29 7.71 -2.03 -1.87
CA GLY A 29 8.04 -3.14 -2.76
C GLY A 29 9.40 -2.95 -3.43
N SER A 30 9.70 -1.73 -3.88
CA SER A 30 11.01 -1.41 -4.48
C SER A 30 12.16 -1.61 -3.48
N LEU A 31 11.99 -1.10 -2.25
CA LEU A 31 12.99 -1.28 -1.19
C LEU A 31 13.19 -2.77 -0.86
N LEU A 32 12.09 -3.54 -0.76
CA LEU A 32 12.16 -4.99 -0.54
C LEU A 32 12.91 -5.70 -1.66
N GLY A 33 12.61 -5.39 -2.92
CA GLY A 33 13.29 -5.99 -4.08
C GLY A 33 14.80 -5.72 -4.12
N ILE A 34 15.26 -4.60 -3.54
CA ILE A 34 16.68 -4.25 -3.41
C ILE A 34 17.33 -4.99 -2.22
N ILE A 35 16.62 -5.10 -1.10
CA ILE A 35 17.14 -5.66 0.16
C ILE A 35 17.25 -7.21 0.09
N ILE A 36 16.30 -7.85 -0.60
CA ILE A 36 16.22 -9.31 -0.69
C ILE A 36 17.27 -9.84 -1.67
N LYS A 37 18.10 -10.76 -1.19
CA LYS A 37 19.16 -11.40 -1.99
C LYS A 37 18.66 -12.72 -2.61
N PRO A 38 19.16 -13.13 -3.78
CA PRO A 38 18.68 -14.30 -4.53
C PRO A 38 18.93 -15.66 -3.86
N GLN A 39 19.73 -15.70 -2.80
CA GLN A 39 19.99 -16.90 -1.97
C GLN A 39 19.57 -16.69 -0.51
N ALA A 40 18.78 -15.66 -0.22
CA ALA A 40 18.26 -15.46 1.11
C ALA A 40 17.32 -16.61 1.49
N ASP A 41 17.40 -17.03 2.75
CA ASP A 41 16.47 -18.00 3.31
C ASP A 41 15.00 -17.57 3.05
N GLN A 42 14.18 -18.51 2.61
CA GLN A 42 12.79 -18.24 2.22
C GLN A 42 11.98 -17.76 3.42
N ALA A 43 12.20 -18.34 4.60
CA ALA A 43 11.50 -17.92 5.82
C ALA A 43 11.88 -16.49 6.21
N ASN A 44 13.17 -16.15 6.14
CA ASN A 44 13.64 -14.77 6.37
C ASN A 44 13.05 -13.77 5.35
N THR A 45 13.01 -14.15 4.06
CA THR A 45 12.44 -13.30 2.99
C THR A 45 10.97 -13.01 3.22
N ILE A 46 10.17 -14.03 3.57
CA ILE A 46 8.76 -13.88 3.90
C ILE A 46 8.60 -13.01 5.16
N GLY A 47 9.41 -13.26 6.18
CA GLY A 47 9.39 -12.50 7.44
C GLY A 47 9.63 -11.01 7.25
N ILE A 48 10.69 -10.64 6.52
CA ILE A 48 11.02 -9.23 6.23
C ILE A 48 9.93 -8.60 5.36
N THR A 49 9.41 -9.32 4.36
CA THR A 49 8.33 -8.82 3.47
C THR A 49 7.08 -8.48 4.27
N ILE A 50 6.65 -9.36 5.17
CA ILE A 50 5.48 -9.13 6.03
C ILE A 50 5.75 -7.96 6.98
N LEU A 51 6.92 -7.92 7.62
CA LEU A 51 7.28 -6.87 8.58
C LEU A 51 7.25 -5.48 7.92
N VAL A 52 7.95 -5.32 6.79
CA VAL A 52 8.00 -4.06 6.03
C VAL A 52 6.61 -3.70 5.50
N GLY A 53 5.88 -4.70 4.97
CA GLY A 53 4.53 -4.51 4.47
C GLY A 53 3.58 -3.96 5.53
N ILE A 54 3.63 -4.49 6.76
CA ILE A 54 2.82 -4.02 7.90
C ILE A 54 3.24 -2.61 8.33
N ILE A 55 4.53 -2.33 8.45
CA ILE A 55 5.03 -1.01 8.87
C ILE A 55 4.57 0.08 7.89
N PHE A 56 4.80 -0.11 6.59
CA PHE A 56 4.38 0.86 5.57
C PHE A 56 2.86 0.98 5.48
N TYR A 57 2.13 -0.13 5.66
CA TYR A 57 0.68 -0.10 5.70
C TYR A 57 0.17 0.71 6.90
N TYR A 58 0.79 0.55 8.07
CA TYR A 58 0.43 1.30 9.27
C TYR A 58 0.65 2.82 9.09
N ILE A 59 1.77 3.22 8.48
CA ILE A 59 2.04 4.63 8.15
C ILE A 59 0.97 5.16 7.19
N SER A 60 0.70 4.42 6.11
CA SER A 60 -0.35 4.74 5.14
C SER A 60 -1.74 4.86 5.81
N HIS A 61 -2.04 3.98 6.76
CA HIS A 61 -3.29 3.99 7.52
C HIS A 61 -3.44 5.26 8.38
N ILE A 62 -2.37 5.72 9.05
CA ILE A 62 -2.38 6.97 9.82
C ILE A 62 -2.70 8.16 8.91
N ILE A 63 -2.10 8.22 7.72
CA ILE A 63 -2.33 9.31 6.77
C ILE A 63 -3.78 9.26 6.23
N ALA A 64 -4.27 8.07 5.88
CA ALA A 64 -5.65 7.87 5.44
C ALA A 64 -6.65 8.33 6.52
N LYS A 65 -6.38 8.03 7.79
CA LYS A 65 -7.21 8.49 8.92
C LYS A 65 -7.19 10.02 9.08
N LYS A 66 -6.08 10.69 8.78
CA LYS A 66 -6.01 12.16 8.76
C LYS A 66 -6.82 12.74 7.60
N MET A 67 -6.73 12.15 6.40
CA MET A 67 -7.50 12.56 5.21
C MET A 67 -9.01 12.38 5.39
N ALA A 68 -9.44 11.31 6.07
CA ALA A 68 -10.84 11.01 6.33
C ALA A 68 -11.46 11.80 7.50
N ARG A 69 -10.78 12.83 8.05
CA ARG A 69 -11.28 13.57 9.23
C ARG A 69 -12.59 14.29 8.96
N GLU A 70 -12.76 14.86 7.78
CA GLU A 70 -13.93 15.68 7.40
C GLU A 70 -15.14 14.85 6.92
N THR A 71 -14.98 13.53 6.76
CA THR A 71 -16.04 12.64 6.25
C THR A 71 -16.97 12.16 7.38
N SER A 72 -18.20 11.75 7.08
CA SER A 72 -19.11 11.20 8.11
C SER A 72 -18.58 9.88 8.72
N LYS A 73 -18.79 9.66 10.03
CA LYS A 73 -18.28 8.50 10.80
C LYS A 73 -18.57 7.14 10.14
N ASP A 74 -19.77 6.95 9.59
CA ASP A 74 -20.16 5.69 8.92
C ASP A 74 -19.36 5.42 7.65
N LYS A 75 -18.98 6.48 6.93
CA LYS A 75 -18.20 6.38 5.69
C LYS A 75 -16.69 6.25 5.96
N LYS A 76 -16.19 6.73 7.10
CA LYS A 76 -14.77 6.67 7.47
C LYS A 76 -14.22 5.24 7.51
N LYS A 77 -14.96 4.28 8.10
CA LYS A 77 -14.48 2.89 8.21
C LYS A 77 -14.25 2.26 6.83
N LYS A 78 -15.22 2.42 5.92
CA LYS A 78 -15.09 1.94 4.53
C LYS A 78 -13.98 2.65 3.76
N LEU A 79 -13.81 3.96 3.96
CA LEU A 79 -12.73 4.74 3.33
C LEU A 79 -11.35 4.24 3.75
N VAL A 80 -11.17 3.98 5.04
CA VAL A 80 -9.90 3.59 5.64
C VAL A 80 -9.53 2.14 5.33
N THR A 81 -10.49 1.26 5.05
CA THR A 81 -10.20 -0.10 4.58
C THR A 81 -10.11 -0.21 3.06
N ASN A 82 -10.47 0.85 2.32
CA ASN A 82 -10.40 0.83 0.87
C ASN A 82 -8.95 0.80 0.36
N GLY A 83 -8.68 0.02 -0.68
CA GLY A 83 -7.34 -0.05 -1.28
C GLY A 83 -6.31 -0.87 -0.49
N ILE A 84 -6.71 -1.68 0.50
CA ILE A 84 -5.81 -2.68 1.12
C ILE A 84 -5.32 -3.67 0.08
N PHE A 85 -6.24 -4.18 -0.74
CA PHE A 85 -5.90 -5.16 -1.78
C PHE A 85 -4.95 -4.57 -2.82
N ALA A 86 -5.22 -3.34 -3.28
CA ALA A 86 -4.35 -2.62 -4.19
C ALA A 86 -2.95 -2.36 -3.59
N TYR A 87 -2.88 -2.04 -2.28
CA TYR A 87 -1.63 -1.91 -1.57
C TYR A 87 -0.81 -3.22 -1.58
N ILE A 88 -1.43 -4.35 -1.20
CA ILE A 88 -0.74 -5.64 -1.15
C ILE A 88 -0.28 -6.04 -2.56
N PHE A 89 -1.16 -5.91 -3.55
CA PHE A 89 -0.85 -6.24 -4.94
C PHE A 89 0.33 -5.43 -5.46
N MET A 90 0.29 -4.10 -5.30
CA MET A 90 1.37 -3.22 -5.76
C MET A 90 2.70 -3.47 -5.04
N LEU A 91 2.66 -3.78 -3.75
CA LEU A 91 3.86 -4.09 -2.98
C LEU A 91 4.55 -5.34 -3.54
N LEU A 92 3.78 -6.41 -3.76
CA LEU A 92 4.31 -7.66 -4.29
C LEU A 92 4.77 -7.50 -5.74
N THR A 93 4.01 -6.81 -6.58
CA THR A 93 4.39 -6.55 -7.98
C THR A 93 5.72 -5.81 -8.08
N PHE A 94 5.89 -4.70 -7.35
CA PHE A 94 7.15 -3.96 -7.38
C PHE A 94 8.31 -4.73 -6.79
N MET A 95 8.07 -5.48 -5.69
CA MET A 95 9.08 -6.36 -5.11
C MET A 95 9.59 -7.38 -6.14
N VAL A 96 8.68 -8.11 -6.80
CA VAL A 96 9.05 -9.12 -7.80
C VAL A 96 9.74 -8.49 -9.01
N ILE A 97 9.23 -7.37 -9.54
CA ILE A 97 9.84 -6.69 -10.68
C ILE A 97 11.27 -6.26 -10.35
N ILE A 98 11.47 -5.54 -9.25
CA ILE A 98 12.78 -5.00 -8.89
C ILE A 98 13.75 -6.13 -8.54
N PHE A 99 13.29 -7.13 -7.79
CA PHE A 99 14.11 -8.31 -7.49
C PHE A 99 14.54 -9.02 -8.77
N THR A 100 13.64 -9.26 -9.71
CA THR A 100 13.96 -9.91 -10.99
C THR A 100 14.92 -9.06 -11.81
N VAL A 101 14.67 -7.76 -11.97
CA VAL A 101 15.55 -6.87 -12.76
C VAL A 101 16.96 -6.81 -12.19
N LEU A 102 17.12 -6.79 -10.87
CA LEU A 102 18.42 -6.74 -10.22
C LEU A 102 19.17 -8.08 -10.25
N ASN A 103 18.44 -9.20 -10.29
CA ASN A 103 19.04 -10.53 -10.18
C ASN A 103 18.96 -11.36 -11.47
N GLN A 104 18.43 -10.80 -12.57
CA GLN A 104 18.28 -11.49 -13.87
C GLN A 104 19.58 -12.04 -14.47
N HIS A 105 20.74 -11.54 -14.03
CA HIS A 105 22.06 -12.02 -14.47
C HIS A 105 22.69 -13.04 -13.52
N ILE A 106 22.10 -13.24 -12.33
CA ILE A 106 22.59 -14.12 -11.27
C ILE A 106 21.79 -15.44 -11.24
N VAL A 107 20.59 -15.46 -11.81
CA VAL A 107 19.70 -16.62 -11.94
C VAL A 107 19.88 -17.30 -13.29
#